data_AF-A0A9D2R3Y8-F1
#
_entry.id   AF-A0A9D2R3Y8-F1
#
_cell.length_a   1.000
_cell.length_b   1.000
_cell.length_c   1.000
_cell.angle_alpha   90.00
_cell.angle_beta   90.00
_cell.angle_gamma   90.00
#
_symmetry.space_group_name_H-M   'P 1'
#
loop_
_entity.id
_entity.type
_entity.pdbx_description
1 polymer ?
#
loop_
_entity_poly.entity_id
_entity_poly.type
_entity_poly.pdbx_seq_one_letter_code
_entity_poly.pdbx_strand_id
1 'polypeptide(L)'
;MKIDDSIFAVKLYEMEEQYGKLQCRIRACEQGGREKIRSALKRAEDEYKEDTMLLEEKVRSCRSPAVKSLTKAQLDYRKKTAALMDRELSRDVHSEASSPGEDRQEAELLYAEFAMDFATLSVQQALIAALSALDRRKSAETEKSP
;
A
#
# COMPACT_ATOMS: atom_id res chain seq x y z
N MET A 1 -21.50 22.14 3.96
CA MET A 1 -20.06 21.97 4.25
C MET A 1 -19.43 21.49 2.97
N LYS A 2 -18.58 22.31 2.32
CA LYS A 2 -17.95 21.92 1.05
C LYS A 2 -16.92 20.83 1.35
N ILE A 3 -16.84 19.83 0.48
CA ILE A 3 -15.90 18.68 0.60
C ILE A 3 -14.43 19.16 0.73
N ASP A 4 -14.16 20.37 0.24
CA ASP A 4 -12.86 21.03 0.24
C ASP A 4 -12.34 21.45 1.63
N ASP A 5 -13.18 21.48 2.68
CA ASP A 5 -12.77 21.87 4.05
C ASP A 5 -12.35 20.68 4.93
N SER A 6 -12.40 19.44 4.42
CA SER A 6 -12.00 18.27 5.18
C SER A 6 -10.47 18.19 5.31
N ILE A 7 -9.97 18.15 6.55
CA ILE A 7 -8.53 18.01 6.88
C ILE A 7 -7.87 16.79 6.22
N PHE A 8 -8.67 15.80 5.81
CA PHE A 8 -8.21 14.58 5.15
C PHE A 8 -8.57 14.52 3.65
N ALA A 9 -9.17 15.56 3.05
CA ALA A 9 -9.63 15.54 1.65
C ALA A 9 -8.55 15.10 0.66
N VAL A 10 -7.36 15.70 0.74
CA VAL A 10 -6.21 15.35 -0.13
C VAL A 10 -5.82 13.88 0.04
N LYS A 11 -5.80 13.37 1.27
CA LYS A 11 -5.42 11.97 1.54
C LYS A 11 -6.48 10.98 1.07
N LEU A 12 -7.76 11.32 1.19
CA LEU A 12 -8.85 10.51 0.66
C LEU A 12 -8.80 10.47 -0.86
N TYR A 13 -8.53 11.59 -1.52
CA TYR A 13 -8.34 11.64 -2.98
C TYR A 13 -7.14 10.78 -3.43
N GLU A 14 -5.99 10.89 -2.76
CA GLU A 14 -4.83 10.04 -3.05
C GLU A 14 -5.18 8.54 -2.93
N MET A 15 -5.95 8.14 -1.91
CA MET A 15 -6.36 6.75 -1.73
C MET A 15 -7.32 6.28 -2.82
N GLU A 16 -8.31 7.11 -3.19
CA GLU A 16 -9.24 6.82 -4.27
C GLU A 16 -8.51 6.66 -5.61
N GLU A 17 -7.55 7.54 -5.90
CA GLU A 17 -6.75 7.47 -7.12
C GLU A 17 -5.94 6.16 -7.19
N GLN A 18 -5.30 5.76 -6.09
CA GLN A 18 -4.54 4.51 -6.05
C GLN A 18 -5.43 3.27 -6.20
N TYR A 19 -6.60 3.26 -5.56
CA TYR A 19 -7.56 2.18 -5.71
C TYR A 19 -8.11 2.09 -7.14
N GLY A 20 -8.45 3.24 -7.74
CA GLY A 20 -8.86 3.32 -9.14
C GLY A 20 -7.78 2.81 -10.10
N LYS A 21 -6.52 3.22 -9.90
CA LYS A 21 -5.37 2.72 -10.68
C LYS A 21 -5.24 1.20 -10.60
N LEU A 22 -5.34 0.62 -9.39
CA LEU A 22 -5.28 -0.82 -9.17
C LEU A 22 -6.37 -1.54 -9.98
N GLN A 23 -7.63 -1.15 -9.80
CA GLN A 23 -8.77 -1.78 -10.48
C GLN A 23 -8.68 -1.65 -12.01
N CYS A 24 -8.38 -0.46 -12.52
CA CYS A 24 -8.30 -0.22 -13.96
C CYS A 24 -7.18 -1.02 -14.61
N ARG A 25 -6.00 -1.09 -13.98
CA ARG A 25 -4.84 -1.80 -14.54
C ARG A 25 -5.05 -3.32 -14.57
N ILE A 26 -5.60 -3.90 -13.51
CA ILE A 26 -5.91 -5.34 -13.46
C ILE A 26 -6.89 -5.70 -14.58
N ARG A 27 -8.03 -5.01 -14.67
CA ARG A 27 -9.05 -5.29 -15.70
C ARG A 27 -8.52 -5.10 -17.12
N ALA A 28 -7.74 -4.05 -17.36
CA ALA A 28 -7.12 -3.80 -18.66
C ALA A 28 -6.10 -4.88 -19.05
N CYS A 29 -5.43 -5.48 -18.07
CA CYS A 29 -4.48 -6.57 -18.24
C CYS A 29 -5.18 -7.92 -18.49
N GLU A 30 -6.27 -8.21 -17.77
CA GLU A 30 -7.10 -9.41 -17.97
C GLU A 30 -7.72 -9.47 -19.36
N GLN A 31 -8.15 -8.31 -19.89
CA GLN A 31 -8.69 -8.18 -21.25
C GLN A 31 -7.58 -8.03 -22.31
N GLY A 32 -6.32 -7.95 -21.88
CA GLY A 32 -5.16 -7.69 -22.72
C GLY A 32 -4.32 -8.93 -23.03
N GLY A 33 -3.31 -8.75 -23.88
CA GLY A 33 -2.29 -9.77 -24.11
C GLY A 33 -1.09 -9.63 -23.17
N ARG A 34 -0.20 -10.63 -23.17
CA ARG A 34 1.00 -10.70 -22.32
C ARG A 34 1.89 -9.45 -22.35
N GLU A 35 1.96 -8.75 -23.49
CA GLU A 35 2.75 -7.50 -23.60
C GLU A 35 2.16 -6.35 -22.77
N LYS A 36 0.83 -6.23 -22.73
CA LYS A 36 0.15 -5.24 -21.89
C LYS A 36 0.42 -5.49 -20.42
N ILE A 37 0.37 -6.76 -20.00
CA ILE A 37 0.70 -7.19 -18.63
C ILE A 37 2.14 -6.79 -18.28
N ARG A 38 3.12 -7.11 -19.13
CA ARG A 38 4.53 -6.75 -18.86
C ARG A 38 4.73 -5.23 -18.78
N SER A 39 4.09 -4.47 -19.66
CA SER A 39 4.18 -3.00 -19.63
C SER A 39 3.52 -2.39 -18.39
N ALA A 40 2.39 -2.95 -17.94
CA ALA A 40 1.73 -2.52 -16.72
C ALA A 40 2.54 -2.86 -15.48
N LEU A 41 3.08 -4.08 -15.41
CA LEU A 41 3.97 -4.53 -14.34
C LEU A 41 5.20 -3.63 -14.23
N LYS A 42 5.91 -3.38 -15.35
CA LYS A 42 7.10 -2.55 -15.36
C LYS A 42 6.84 -1.13 -14.83
N ARG A 43 5.71 -0.54 -15.25
CA ARG A 43 5.28 0.78 -14.74
C ARG A 43 4.97 0.77 -13.24
N ALA A 44 4.28 -0.27 -12.76
CA ALA A 44 3.98 -0.41 -11.33
C ALA A 44 5.26 -0.58 -10.48
N GLU A 45 6.25 -1.33 -10.98
CA GLU A 45 7.56 -1.49 -10.33
C GLU A 45 8.32 -0.15 -10.26
N ASP A 46 8.31 0.62 -11.34
CA ASP A 46 8.98 1.91 -11.40
C ASP A 46 8.33 2.92 -10.44
N GLU A 47 6.99 2.99 -10.41
CA GLU A 47 6.21 3.80 -9.46
C GLU A 47 6.48 3.38 -7.99
N TYR A 48 6.49 2.07 -7.71
CA TYR A 48 6.79 1.56 -6.38
C TYR A 48 8.20 1.94 -5.91
N LYS A 49 9.18 1.92 -6.83
CA LYS A 49 10.55 2.34 -6.56
C LYS A 49 10.63 3.83 -6.27
N GLU A 50 9.96 4.66 -7.08
CA GLU A 50 9.87 6.11 -6.87
C GLU A 50 9.26 6.45 -5.50
N ASP A 51 8.12 5.86 -5.17
CA ASP A 51 7.45 6.04 -3.87
C ASP A 51 8.36 5.64 -2.70
N THR A 52 9.14 4.57 -2.88
CA THR A 52 10.09 4.11 -1.86
C THR A 52 11.20 5.14 -1.66
N MET A 53 11.73 5.75 -2.72
CA MET A 53 12.71 6.84 -2.61
C MET A 53 12.12 8.07 -1.91
N LEU A 54 10.88 8.44 -2.22
CA LEU A 54 10.18 9.55 -1.56
C LEU A 54 10.00 9.29 -0.05
N LEU A 55 9.65 8.05 0.33
CA LEU A 55 9.57 7.67 1.74
C LEU A 55 10.93 7.74 2.45
N GLU A 56 12.00 7.29 1.81
CA GLU A 56 13.36 7.41 2.36
C GLU A 56 13.75 8.87 2.57
N GLU A 57 13.46 9.74 1.62
CA GLU A 57 13.73 11.17 1.74
C GLU A 57 12.89 11.83 2.84
N LYS A 58 11.63 11.40 3.00
CA LYS A 58 10.77 11.84 4.10
C LYS A 58 11.36 11.47 5.47
N VAL A 59 11.97 10.29 5.61
CA VAL A 59 12.66 9.91 6.87
C VAL A 59 13.84 10.85 7.15
N ARG A 60 14.63 11.20 6.13
CA ARG A 60 15.80 12.08 6.27
C ARG A 60 15.38 13.51 6.65
N SER A 61 14.39 14.06 5.96
CA SER A 61 14.00 15.48 6.04
C SER A 61 12.94 15.80 7.11
N CYS A 62 12.20 14.81 7.63
CA CYS A 62 11.14 15.07 8.60
C CYS A 62 11.67 15.71 9.89
N ARG A 63 10.87 16.58 10.53
CA ARG A 63 11.23 17.21 11.82
C ARG A 63 10.63 16.50 13.03
N SER A 64 9.53 15.75 12.84
CA SER A 64 8.85 15.04 13.93
C SER A 64 9.46 13.65 14.15
N PRO A 65 10.01 13.34 15.34
CA PRO A 65 10.53 12.01 15.65
C PRO A 65 9.48 10.91 15.49
N ALA A 66 8.23 11.18 15.88
CA ALA A 66 7.14 10.21 15.76
C ALA A 66 6.85 9.87 14.29
N VAL A 67 6.79 10.88 13.41
CA VAL A 67 6.55 10.67 11.98
C VAL A 67 7.73 9.95 11.33
N LYS A 68 8.97 10.22 11.75
CA LYS A 68 10.14 9.45 11.31
C LYS A 68 10.02 7.97 11.66
N SER A 69 9.68 7.65 12.91
CA SER A 69 9.53 6.26 13.36
C SER A 69 8.44 5.52 12.58
N LEU A 70 7.29 6.16 12.36
CA LEU A 70 6.20 5.59 11.56
C LEU A 70 6.63 5.35 10.10
N THR A 71 7.28 6.34 9.48
CA THR A 71 7.75 6.22 8.09
C THR A 71 8.84 5.15 7.96
N LYS A 72 9.73 5.03 8.95
CA LYS A 72 10.74 3.97 9.00
C LYS A 72 10.12 2.58 9.10
N ALA A 73 9.11 2.40 9.97
CA ALA A 73 8.39 1.13 10.06
C ALA A 73 7.75 0.72 8.72
N GLN A 74 7.21 1.69 7.97
CA GLN A 74 6.67 1.44 6.64
C GLN A 74 7.74 1.02 5.63
N LEU A 75 8.93 1.64 5.66
CA LEU A 75 10.08 1.24 4.83
C LEU A 75 10.59 -0.16 5.19
N ASP A 76 10.68 -0.47 6.48
CA ASP A 76 11.13 -1.77 6.96
C ASP A 76 10.15 -2.88 6.52
N TYR A 77 8.84 -2.61 6.58
CA TYR A 77 7.81 -3.49 6.02
C TYR A 77 8.01 -3.73 4.52
N ARG A 78 8.18 -2.66 3.73
CA ARG A 78 8.41 -2.76 2.27
C ARG A 78 9.65 -3.59 1.93
N LYS A 79 10.75 -3.39 2.67
CA LYS A 79 12.01 -4.14 2.47
C LYS A 79 11.86 -5.60 2.85
N LYS A 80 11.22 -5.87 3.99
CA LYS A 80 11.04 -7.24 4.49
C LYS A 80 10.13 -8.04 3.57
N THR A 81 8.99 -7.49 3.16
CA THR A 81 8.06 -8.17 2.24
C THR A 81 8.67 -8.46 0.87
N ALA A 82 9.43 -7.52 0.31
CA ALA A 82 10.16 -7.75 -0.95
C ALA A 82 11.20 -8.88 -0.82
N ALA A 83 11.90 -8.98 0.31
CA ALA A 83 12.88 -10.04 0.54
C ALA A 83 12.22 -11.42 0.70
N LEU A 84 11.06 -11.50 1.38
CA LEU A 84 10.29 -12.74 1.51
C LEU A 84 9.83 -13.27 0.15
N MET A 85 9.42 -12.36 -0.75
CA MET A 85 8.96 -12.69 -2.10
C MET A 85 10.08 -13.25 -3.00
N ASP A 86 11.31 -12.75 -2.90
CA ASP A 86 12.41 -13.13 -3.80
C ASP A 86 12.94 -14.56 -3.53
N ARG A 87 12.87 -15.05 -2.29
CA ARG A 87 13.60 -16.28 -1.88
C ARG A 87 12.83 -17.29 -1.05
N GLU A 88 11.88 -16.86 -0.23
CA GLU A 88 11.31 -17.72 0.81
C GLU A 88 9.99 -18.33 0.37
N LEU A 89 9.13 -17.55 -0.29
CA LEU A 89 7.78 -17.98 -0.62
C LEU A 89 7.72 -19.16 -1.60
N SER A 90 8.52 -19.15 -2.67
CA SER A 90 8.55 -20.27 -3.63
C SER A 90 9.13 -21.56 -3.05
N ARG A 91 10.01 -21.47 -2.04
CA ARG A 91 10.56 -22.67 -1.38
C ARG A 91 9.52 -23.29 -0.44
N ASP A 92 8.76 -22.45 0.24
CA ASP A 92 7.83 -22.88 1.27
C ASP A 92 6.48 -23.37 0.69
N VAL A 93 6.18 -23.01 -0.57
CA VAL A 93 5.02 -23.52 -1.35
C VAL A 93 5.32 -24.85 -2.06
N HIS A 94 6.60 -25.25 -2.15
CA HIS A 94 7.02 -26.44 -2.89
C HIS A 94 6.38 -27.74 -2.37
N SER A 95 5.94 -28.59 -3.28
CA SER A 95 5.49 -29.95 -3.03
C SER A 95 6.25 -30.95 -3.90
N GLU A 96 6.40 -32.20 -3.47
CA GLU A 96 7.07 -33.24 -4.28
C GLU A 96 6.38 -33.49 -5.64
N ALA A 97 5.13 -33.04 -5.80
CA ALA A 97 4.33 -33.19 -7.00
C ALA A 97 4.38 -31.96 -7.94
N SER A 98 4.96 -30.83 -7.51
CA SER A 98 4.97 -29.58 -8.28
C SER A 98 6.34 -29.31 -8.91
N SER A 99 6.31 -28.68 -10.08
CA SER A 99 7.51 -28.18 -10.75
C SER A 99 7.91 -26.81 -10.17
N PRO A 100 9.19 -26.41 -10.28
CA PRO A 100 9.63 -25.08 -9.83
C PRO A 100 8.89 -23.91 -10.53
N GLY A 101 8.33 -24.14 -11.72
CA GLY A 101 7.52 -23.15 -12.42
C GLY A 101 6.13 -22.98 -11.80
N GLU A 102 5.50 -24.07 -11.38
CA GLU A 102 4.22 -24.08 -10.68
C GLU A 102 4.36 -23.46 -9.29
N ASP A 103 5.42 -23.80 -8.55
CA ASP A 103 5.70 -23.21 -7.23
C ASP A 103 5.86 -21.69 -7.29
N ARG A 104 6.54 -21.19 -8.34
CA ARG A 104 6.70 -19.75 -8.55
C ARG A 104 5.36 -19.09 -8.86
N GLN A 105 4.55 -19.69 -9.74
CA GLN A 105 3.25 -19.13 -10.09
C GLN A 105 2.31 -19.08 -8.88
N GLU A 106 2.29 -20.15 -8.07
CA GLU A 106 1.48 -20.21 -6.86
C GLU A 106 1.95 -19.18 -5.82
N ALA A 107 3.26 -19.05 -5.60
CA ALA A 107 3.82 -18.03 -4.72
C ALA A 107 3.45 -16.60 -5.17
N GLU A 108 3.51 -16.31 -6.47
CA GLU A 108 3.10 -15.01 -7.03
C GLU A 108 1.61 -14.71 -6.78
N LEU A 109 0.74 -15.72 -6.93
CA LEU A 109 -0.70 -15.58 -6.67
C LEU A 109 -1.00 -15.37 -5.17
N LEU A 110 -0.39 -16.17 -4.29
CA LEU A 110 -0.54 -16.05 -2.83
C LEU A 110 -0.06 -14.68 -2.34
N TYR A 111 1.04 -14.17 -2.91
CA TYR A 111 1.53 -12.84 -2.57
C TYR A 111 0.57 -11.74 -3.04
N ALA A 112 0.01 -11.87 -4.25
CA ALA A 112 -0.97 -10.91 -4.75
C ALA A 112 -2.22 -10.85 -3.85
N GLU A 113 -2.73 -12.01 -3.41
CA GLU A 113 -3.85 -12.10 -2.46
C GLU A 113 -3.49 -11.44 -1.12
N PHE A 114 -2.36 -11.83 -0.52
CA PHE A 114 -1.87 -11.22 0.72
C PHE A 114 -1.73 -9.70 0.62
N ALA A 115 -1.20 -9.17 -0.49
CA ALA A 115 -1.02 -7.74 -0.68
C ALA A 115 -2.36 -6.98 -0.76
N MET A 116 -3.37 -7.58 -1.39
CA MET A 116 -4.73 -7.01 -1.45
C MET A 116 -5.43 -7.06 -0.09
N ASP A 117 -5.28 -8.14 0.67
CA ASP A 117 -5.79 -8.25 2.03
C ASP A 117 -5.14 -7.22 2.95
N PHE A 118 -3.81 -7.06 2.87
CA PHE A 118 -3.09 -6.07 3.62
C PHE A 118 -3.52 -4.63 3.27
N ALA A 119 -3.78 -4.34 1.99
CA ALA A 119 -4.31 -3.05 1.56
C ALA A 119 -5.69 -2.80 2.20
N THR A 120 -6.56 -3.80 2.25
CA THR A 120 -7.88 -3.73 2.89
C THR A 120 -7.76 -3.45 4.39
N LEU A 121 -6.88 -4.15 5.10
CA LEU A 121 -6.59 -3.91 6.51
C LEU A 121 -6.03 -2.50 6.75
N SER A 122 -5.17 -2.02 5.85
CA SER A 122 -4.58 -0.67 5.93
C SER A 122 -5.64 0.42 5.78
N VAL A 123 -6.65 0.24 4.92
CA VAL A 123 -7.80 1.15 4.80
C VAL A 123 -8.60 1.19 6.11
N GLN A 124 -8.85 0.04 6.73
CA GLN A 124 -9.54 -0.03 8.03
C GLN A 124 -8.75 0.70 9.13
N GLN A 125 -7.44 0.50 9.19
CA GLN A 125 -6.57 1.21 10.12
C GLN A 125 -6.61 2.73 9.89
N ALA A 126 -6.58 3.17 8.63
CA ALA A 126 -6.68 4.59 8.28
C ALA A 126 -8.02 5.20 8.71
N LEU A 127 -9.13 4.46 8.54
CA LEU A 127 -10.46 4.87 9.00
C LEU A 127 -10.49 5.07 10.51
N ILE A 128 -10.00 4.10 11.28
CA ILE A 128 -9.94 4.19 12.75
C ILE A 128 -9.13 5.43 13.18
N ALA A 129 -7.97 5.64 12.56
CA ALA A 129 -7.10 6.78 12.87
C ALA A 129 -7.78 8.13 12.53
N ALA A 130 -8.42 8.22 11.36
CA ALA A 130 -9.12 9.43 10.92
C ALA A 130 -10.29 9.77 11.85
N LEU A 131 -11.14 8.79 12.18
CA LEU A 131 -12.26 8.97 13.10
C LEU A 131 -11.79 9.36 14.50
N SER A 132 -10.75 8.71 15.01
CA SER A 132 -10.14 9.05 16.31
C SER A 132 -9.61 10.49 16.34
N ALA A 133 -9.04 10.97 15.23
CA ALA A 133 -8.56 12.34 15.12
C ALA A 133 -9.73 13.35 15.06
N LEU A 134 -10.78 13.05 14.32
CA LEU A 134 -11.98 13.90 14.22
C LEU A 134 -12.71 14.01 15.56
N ASP A 135 -12.85 12.91 16.28
CA ASP A 135 -13.47 12.87 17.62
C ASP A 135 -12.72 13.78 18.61
N ARG A 136 -11.39 13.60 18.72
CA ARG A 136 -10.55 14.43 19.59
C ARG A 136 -10.61 15.92 19.24
N ARG A 137 -10.70 16.27 17.95
CA ARG A 137 -10.83 17.68 17.54
C ARG A 137 -12.16 18.27 17.96
N LYS A 138 -13.27 17.54 17.73
CA LYS A 138 -14.60 18.00 18.15
C LYS A 138 -14.69 18.20 19.66
N SER A 139 -14.19 17.25 20.45
CA SER A 139 -14.16 17.35 21.91
C SER A 139 -13.40 18.60 22.37
N ALA A 140 -12.25 18.89 21.78
CA ALA A 140 -11.46 20.09 22.07
C ALA A 140 -12.10 21.41 21.60
N GLU A 141 -13.03 21.38 20.64
CA GLU A 141 -13.80 22.56 20.20
C GLU A 141 -14.98 22.84 21.12
N THR A 142 -15.65 21.79 21.62
CA THR A 142 -16.72 21.90 22.64
C THR A 142 -16.20 22.38 23.99
N GLU A 143 -15.01 21.95 24.42
CA GLU A 143 -14.38 22.43 25.67
C GLU A 143 -13.92 23.91 25.59
N LYS A 144 -13.81 24.46 24.38
CA LYS A 144 -13.37 25.85 24.13
C LYS A 144 -14.51 26.83 23.84
N SER A 145 -15.74 26.35 23.70
CA SER A 145 -16.93 27.22 23.57
C SER A 145 -17.54 27.43 24.97
N PRO A 146 -17.67 28.69 25.44
CA PRO A 146 -18.17 29.00 26.78
C PRO A 146 -19.63 28.64 27.00
#